data_AF-A0A973KYG0-F1
#
_entry.id   AF-A0A973KYG0-F1
#
_cell.length_a   1.000
_cell.length_b   1.000
_cell.length_c   1.000
_cell.angle_alpha   90.00
_cell.angle_beta   90.00
_cell.angle_gamma   90.00
#
_symmetry.space_group_name_H-M   'P 1'
#
loop_
_entity.id
_entity.type
_entity.pdbx_description
1 polymer ?
#
loop_
_entity_poly.entity_id
_entity_poly.type
_entity_poly.pdbx_seq_one_letter_code
_entity_poly.pdbx_strand_id
1 'polypeptide(L)'
;MSLPQPNLDDRRFQDLVDEAKRMVQQRNPHWTDHNVSDPGVTLIETFAHMVDQLVYRLNRVPDKHHVALLELIGLRLLPPVAARTDITFRLSAPQTTPVPVREGTEVATERTETEEAVVFTTTRELVIIPCELTAMAVRAGSAGGERPAVDRTDGLADGRGVACFSDVPQPGDCVLFGLSAAVPSCLVALRLDFPVAGHGVDPDHPPLVWEARTTEGWAPCTTEADGTGGFNRPGDVLVHVPDTHIAAAEGGR
;
A
#
# COMPACT_ATOMS: atom_id res chain seq x y z
N MET A 1 -16.31 19.99 -6.49
CA MET A 1 -17.76 20.22 -6.35
C MET A 1 -18.40 19.99 -7.71
N SER A 2 -19.27 18.98 -7.85
CA SER A 2 -20.05 18.80 -9.07
C SER A 2 -21.12 19.88 -9.14
N LEU A 3 -21.26 20.55 -10.29
CA LEU A 3 -22.39 21.42 -10.53
C LEU A 3 -23.67 20.58 -10.47
N PRO A 4 -24.71 20.99 -9.73
CA PRO A 4 -25.98 20.26 -9.70
C PRO A 4 -26.54 20.20 -11.11
N GLN A 5 -26.95 19.00 -11.52
CA GLN A 5 -27.49 18.79 -12.84
C GLN A 5 -28.80 19.58 -13.00
N PRO A 6 -28.94 20.41 -14.04
CA PRO A 6 -30.15 21.17 -14.25
C PRO A 6 -31.29 20.24 -14.65
N ASN A 7 -32.44 20.42 -14.00
CA ASN A 7 -33.69 19.83 -14.43
C ASN A 7 -34.21 20.65 -15.62
N LEU A 8 -34.31 20.05 -16.82
CA LEU A 8 -34.70 20.77 -18.03
C LEU A 8 -36.21 21.07 -18.05
N ASP A 9 -37.00 20.21 -17.43
CA ASP A 9 -38.44 20.40 -17.21
C ASP A 9 -38.80 19.83 -15.82
N ASP A 10 -39.29 20.70 -14.94
CA ASP A 10 -39.60 20.41 -13.55
C ASP A 10 -41.07 20.04 -13.29
N ARG A 11 -41.90 20.04 -14.35
CA ARG A 11 -43.31 19.65 -14.25
C ARG A 11 -43.43 18.18 -13.89
N ARG A 12 -44.27 17.91 -12.88
CA ARG A 12 -44.66 16.55 -12.49
C ARG A 12 -46.01 16.20 -13.10
N PHE A 13 -46.34 14.91 -13.10
CA PHE A 13 -47.66 14.41 -13.46
C PHE A 13 -48.83 15.30 -13.00
N GLN A 14 -48.87 15.68 -11.72
CA GLN A 14 -49.99 16.47 -11.18
C GLN A 14 -50.04 17.87 -11.80
N ASP A 15 -48.89 18.51 -12.01
CA ASP A 15 -48.81 19.83 -12.64
C ASP A 15 -49.39 19.78 -14.07
N LEU A 16 -49.10 18.70 -14.80
CA LEU A 16 -49.62 18.45 -16.16
C LEU A 16 -51.14 18.22 -16.16
N VAL A 17 -51.67 17.46 -15.19
CA VAL A 17 -53.12 17.23 -15.04
C VAL A 17 -53.83 18.54 -14.68
N ASP A 18 -53.29 19.32 -13.75
CA ASP A 18 -53.89 20.57 -13.28
C ASP A 18 -53.84 21.67 -14.34
N GLU A 19 -52.77 21.72 -15.14
CA GLU A 19 -52.67 22.59 -16.31
C GLU A 19 -53.73 22.24 -17.36
N ALA A 20 -53.85 20.96 -17.71
CA ALA A 20 -54.83 20.49 -18.67
C ALA A 20 -56.29 20.74 -18.22
N LYS A 21 -56.61 20.50 -16.94
CA LYS A 21 -57.93 20.81 -16.36
C LYS A 21 -58.24 22.32 -16.43
N ARG A 22 -57.26 23.19 -16.14
CA ARG A 22 -57.40 24.65 -16.32
C ARG A 22 -57.68 25.03 -17.77
N MET A 23 -56.99 24.41 -18.72
CA MET A 23 -57.21 24.68 -20.15
C MET A 23 -58.61 24.24 -20.60
N VAL A 24 -59.11 23.10 -20.11
CA VAL A 24 -60.46 22.62 -20.40
C VAL A 24 -61.51 23.61 -19.92
N GLN A 25 -61.40 24.11 -18.68
CA GLN A 25 -62.36 25.09 -18.13
C GLN A 25 -62.45 26.37 -18.97
N GLN A 26 -61.32 26.81 -19.54
CA GLN A 26 -61.28 28.01 -20.37
C GLN A 26 -61.80 27.79 -21.80
N ARG A 27 -61.52 26.62 -22.37
CA ARG A 27 -61.77 26.34 -23.80
C ARG A 27 -63.08 25.60 -24.07
N ASN A 28 -63.59 24.84 -23.09
CA ASN A 28 -64.80 24.07 -23.21
C ASN A 28 -65.67 24.20 -21.94
N PRO A 29 -66.29 25.37 -21.71
CA PRO A 29 -67.10 25.64 -20.52
C PRO A 29 -68.38 24.80 -20.42
N HIS A 30 -68.75 24.06 -21.48
CA HIS A 30 -69.90 23.14 -21.47
C HIS A 30 -69.56 21.75 -20.90
N TRP A 31 -68.27 21.42 -20.74
CA TRP A 31 -67.85 20.19 -20.07
C TRP A 31 -67.86 20.43 -18.56
N THR A 32 -68.86 19.87 -17.88
CA THR A 32 -69.14 20.15 -16.46
C THR A 32 -68.76 19.02 -15.51
N ASP A 33 -68.61 17.79 -16.01
CA ASP A 33 -68.15 16.64 -15.21
C ASP A 33 -66.62 16.58 -15.18
N HIS A 34 -66.03 16.84 -14.01
CA HIS A 34 -64.58 16.82 -13.79
C HIS A 34 -64.17 15.77 -12.75
N ASN A 35 -65.05 14.79 -12.49
CA ASN A 35 -64.77 13.70 -11.57
C ASN A 35 -63.69 12.77 -12.13
N VAL A 36 -63.02 12.03 -11.24
CA VAL A 36 -62.01 11.02 -11.63
C VAL A 36 -62.61 9.94 -12.56
N SER A 37 -63.91 9.69 -12.43
CA SER A 37 -64.66 8.72 -13.25
C SER A 37 -64.99 9.22 -14.66
N ASP A 38 -64.77 10.50 -14.96
CA ASP A 38 -65.04 11.04 -16.29
C ASP A 38 -64.00 10.52 -17.31
N PRO A 39 -64.43 9.88 -18.41
CA PRO A 39 -63.50 9.39 -19.44
C PRO A 39 -62.60 10.48 -20.02
N GLY A 40 -63.06 11.74 -20.06
CA GLY A 40 -62.23 12.86 -20.51
C GLY A 40 -61.09 13.17 -19.54
N VAL A 41 -61.35 13.12 -18.23
CA VAL A 41 -60.31 13.21 -17.18
C VAL A 41 -59.35 12.03 -17.25
N THR A 42 -59.83 10.80 -17.49
CA THR A 42 -58.97 9.63 -17.68
C THR A 42 -58.01 9.80 -18.88
N LEU A 43 -58.48 10.38 -19.98
CA LEU A 43 -57.62 10.70 -21.13
C LEU A 43 -56.56 11.75 -20.76
N ILE A 44 -56.94 12.80 -20.03
CA ILE A 44 -55.98 13.81 -19.54
C ILE A 44 -54.90 13.16 -18.68
N GLU A 45 -55.28 12.31 -17.73
CA GLU A 45 -54.33 11.58 -16.88
C GLU A 45 -53.43 10.65 -17.71
N THR A 46 -53.98 9.96 -18.71
CA THR A 46 -53.20 9.09 -19.60
C THR A 46 -52.14 9.88 -20.38
N PHE A 47 -52.52 11.01 -20.97
CA PHE A 47 -51.57 11.87 -21.69
C PHE A 47 -50.57 12.55 -20.76
N ALA A 48 -51.00 12.99 -19.57
CA ALA A 48 -50.11 13.53 -18.55
C ALA A 48 -49.06 12.49 -18.13
N HIS A 49 -49.45 11.22 -17.97
CA HIS A 49 -48.50 10.15 -17.69
C HIS A 49 -47.50 9.94 -18.85
N MET A 50 -47.97 9.95 -20.10
CA MET A 50 -47.07 9.85 -21.26
C MET A 50 -46.05 11.00 -21.31
N VAL A 51 -46.49 12.23 -21.04
CA VAL A 51 -45.62 13.42 -21.02
C VAL A 51 -44.65 13.38 -19.84
N ASP A 52 -45.09 12.95 -18.66
CA ASP A 52 -44.23 12.75 -17.48
C ASP A 52 -43.07 11.78 -17.79
N GLN A 53 -43.34 10.70 -18.53
CA GLN A 53 -42.29 9.79 -19.02
C GLN A 53 -41.33 10.43 -20.04
N LEU A 54 -41.82 11.37 -20.87
CA LEU A 54 -40.96 12.12 -21.79
C LEU A 54 -40.09 13.15 -21.06
N VAL A 55 -40.66 13.85 -20.08
CA VAL A 55 -39.95 14.78 -19.18
C VAL A 55 -38.82 14.04 -18.47
N TYR A 56 -39.09 12.86 -17.91
CA TYR A 56 -38.06 12.01 -17.31
C TYR A 56 -36.90 11.71 -18.27
N ARG A 57 -37.18 11.37 -19.53
CA ARG A 57 -36.14 11.08 -20.53
C ARG A 57 -35.36 12.33 -20.93
N LEU A 58 -36.05 13.46 -21.07
CA LEU A 58 -35.43 14.75 -21.37
C LEU A 58 -34.42 15.13 -20.29
N ASN A 59 -34.78 14.93 -19.02
CA ASN A 59 -33.92 15.24 -17.88
C ASN A 59 -32.69 14.33 -17.76
N ARG A 60 -32.59 13.24 -18.53
CA ARG A 60 -31.38 12.40 -18.66
C ARG A 60 -30.44 12.84 -19.79
N VAL A 61 -30.89 13.72 -20.67
CA VAL A 61 -30.08 14.23 -21.80
C VAL A 61 -28.80 14.95 -21.33
N PRO A 62 -28.82 15.78 -20.26
CA PRO A 62 -27.59 16.43 -19.78
C PRO A 62 -26.48 15.45 -19.37
N ASP A 63 -26.80 14.33 -18.71
CA ASP A 63 -25.79 13.31 -18.35
C ASP A 63 -25.17 12.67 -19.59
N LYS A 64 -26.03 12.32 -20.56
CA LYS A 64 -25.57 11.73 -21.82
C LYS A 64 -24.66 12.69 -22.58
N HIS A 65 -25.00 13.98 -22.64
CA HIS A 65 -24.14 14.98 -23.24
C HIS A 65 -22.85 15.18 -22.47
N HIS A 66 -22.89 15.19 -21.14
CA HIS A 66 -21.70 15.28 -20.32
C HIS A 66 -20.72 14.14 -20.65
N VAL A 67 -21.18 12.88 -20.64
CA VAL A 67 -20.34 11.72 -21.02
C VAL A 67 -19.83 11.86 -22.47
N ALA A 68 -20.68 12.20 -23.43
CA ALA A 68 -20.28 12.34 -24.82
C ALA A 68 -19.26 13.49 -25.04
N LEU A 69 -19.37 14.59 -24.30
CA LEU A 69 -18.42 15.69 -24.33
C LEU A 69 -17.08 15.28 -23.70
N LEU A 70 -17.09 14.52 -22.59
CA LEU A 70 -15.88 13.94 -22.01
C LEU A 70 -15.18 13.02 -23.02
N GLU A 71 -15.93 12.15 -23.69
CA GLU A 71 -15.40 11.28 -24.75
C GLU A 71 -14.85 12.08 -25.94
N LEU A 72 -15.51 13.18 -26.35
CA LEU A 72 -15.08 14.04 -27.46
C LEU A 72 -13.74 14.73 -27.18
N ILE A 73 -13.48 15.17 -25.94
CA ILE A 73 -12.18 15.74 -25.54
C ILE A 73 -11.14 14.66 -25.23
N GLY A 74 -11.46 13.39 -25.47
CA GLY A 74 -10.54 12.26 -25.36
C GLY A 74 -10.42 11.66 -23.96
N LEU A 75 -11.28 12.06 -23.00
CA LEU A 75 -11.31 11.40 -21.69
C LEU A 75 -11.89 10.00 -21.85
N ARG A 76 -11.17 9.02 -21.31
CA ARG A 76 -11.58 7.61 -21.26
C ARG A 76 -11.51 7.14 -19.83
N LEU A 77 -12.38 6.20 -19.48
CA LEU A 77 -12.24 5.48 -18.22
C LEU A 77 -10.90 4.75 -18.22
N LEU A 78 -10.17 4.84 -17.11
CA LEU A 78 -8.95 4.07 -16.94
C LEU A 78 -9.32 2.58 -16.93
N PRO A 79 -8.63 1.73 -17.72
CA PRO A 79 -8.86 0.30 -17.65
C PRO A 79 -8.51 -0.21 -16.25
N PRO A 80 -9.10 -1.33 -15.81
CA PRO A 80 -8.67 -1.98 -14.57
C PRO A 80 -7.19 -2.34 -14.68
N VAL A 81 -6.43 -2.07 -13.62
CA VAL A 81 -4.99 -2.38 -13.54
C VAL A 81 -4.81 -3.50 -12.53
N ALA A 82 -3.90 -4.44 -12.83
CA ALA A 82 -3.55 -5.52 -11.92
C ALA A 82 -3.04 -4.97 -10.58
N ALA A 83 -3.53 -5.54 -9.48
CA ALA A 83 -3.02 -5.26 -8.14
C ALA A 83 -1.55 -5.67 -8.02
N ARG A 84 -0.78 -4.93 -7.22
CA ARG A 84 0.64 -5.20 -6.97
C ARG A 84 0.92 -5.11 -5.48
N THR A 85 1.77 -6.00 -5.00
CA THR A 85 2.25 -6.02 -3.61
C THR A 85 3.64 -6.65 -3.59
N ASP A 86 4.42 -6.31 -2.56
CA ASP A 86 5.66 -7.01 -2.25
C ASP A 86 5.35 -8.30 -1.48
N ILE A 87 6.23 -9.29 -1.63
CA ILE A 87 6.15 -10.59 -0.96
C ILE A 87 7.54 -11.00 -0.48
N THR A 88 7.58 -11.70 0.66
CA THR A 88 8.83 -12.19 1.26
C THR A 88 8.91 -13.70 1.14
N PHE A 89 9.93 -14.21 0.46
CA PHE A 89 10.23 -15.64 0.43
C PHE A 89 11.13 -16.00 1.62
N ARG A 90 10.68 -16.93 2.46
CA ARG A 90 11.49 -17.49 3.56
C ARG A 90 11.91 -18.90 3.21
N LEU A 91 13.21 -19.17 3.27
CA LEU A 91 13.74 -20.51 3.09
C LEU A 91 13.37 -21.37 4.31
N SER A 92 12.86 -22.58 4.08
CA SER A 92 12.51 -23.51 5.17
C SER A 92 13.72 -24.08 5.91
N ALA A 93 14.90 -24.05 5.27
CA ALA A 93 16.17 -24.45 5.85
C ALA A 93 17.32 -23.69 5.16
N PRO A 94 18.46 -23.47 5.85
CA PRO A 94 19.65 -22.87 5.24
C PRO A 94 20.07 -23.63 3.98
N GLN A 95 20.46 -22.89 2.94
CA GLN A 95 20.94 -23.44 1.68
C GLN A 95 22.42 -23.09 1.50
N THR A 96 23.17 -23.94 0.82
CA THR A 96 24.59 -23.70 0.52
C THR A 96 24.80 -23.10 -0.87
N THR A 97 23.75 -23.05 -1.69
CA THR A 97 23.77 -22.50 -3.04
C THR A 97 22.69 -21.43 -3.22
N PRO A 98 22.91 -20.42 -4.09
CA PRO A 98 21.89 -19.43 -4.42
C PRO A 98 20.59 -20.07 -4.87
N VAL A 99 19.46 -19.55 -4.39
CA VAL A 99 18.11 -20.05 -4.73
C VAL A 99 17.41 -19.02 -5.63
N PRO A 100 17.23 -19.32 -6.93
CA PRO A 100 16.52 -18.43 -7.83
C PRO A 100 15.00 -18.56 -7.66
N VAL A 101 14.33 -17.42 -7.49
CA VAL A 101 12.90 -17.24 -7.65
C VAL A 101 12.70 -16.55 -9.00
N ARG A 102 12.23 -17.31 -10.00
CA ARG A 102 12.10 -16.81 -11.37
C ARG A 102 10.97 -15.80 -11.49
N GLU A 103 11.11 -14.85 -12.41
CA GLU A 103 9.97 -14.07 -12.87
C GLU A 103 8.83 -15.00 -13.32
N GLY A 104 7.60 -14.64 -13.01
CA GLY A 104 6.42 -15.47 -13.29
C GLY A 104 6.18 -16.57 -12.26
N THR A 105 6.99 -16.69 -11.20
CA THR A 105 6.68 -17.59 -10.06
C THR A 105 5.31 -17.20 -9.49
N GLU A 106 4.40 -18.16 -9.43
CA GLU A 106 3.05 -17.99 -8.90
C GLU A 106 3.04 -18.05 -7.38
N VAL A 107 2.32 -17.12 -6.76
CA VAL A 107 1.97 -17.12 -5.34
C VAL A 107 0.49 -16.82 -5.20
N ALA A 108 -0.14 -17.33 -4.16
CA ALA A 108 -1.58 -17.17 -3.99
C ALA A 108 -1.92 -16.70 -2.57
N THR A 109 -3.03 -15.98 -2.45
CA THR A 109 -3.62 -15.71 -1.14
C THR A 109 -4.09 -17.01 -0.49
N GLU A 110 -4.29 -17.00 0.83
CA GLU A 110 -4.92 -18.11 1.51
C GLU A 110 -6.35 -18.30 0.98
N ARG A 111 -6.68 -19.52 0.56
CA ARG A 111 -8.05 -19.89 0.20
C ARG A 111 -8.85 -20.06 1.50
N THR A 112 -9.98 -19.36 1.60
CA THR A 112 -10.92 -19.54 2.70
C THR A 112 -12.12 -20.39 2.24
N GLU A 113 -13.05 -20.73 3.14
CA GLU A 113 -14.29 -21.42 2.75
C GLU A 113 -15.18 -20.54 1.86
N THR A 114 -15.06 -19.22 1.97
CA THR A 114 -15.91 -18.23 1.28
C THR A 114 -15.24 -17.56 0.08
N GLU A 115 -13.91 -17.61 -0.02
CA GLU A 115 -13.15 -16.91 -1.05
C GLU A 115 -12.13 -17.83 -1.73
N GLU A 116 -12.18 -17.84 -3.07
CA GLU A 116 -11.17 -18.49 -3.88
C GLU A 116 -9.83 -17.77 -3.76
N ALA A 117 -8.73 -18.52 -3.90
CA ALA A 117 -7.40 -17.93 -3.86
C ALA A 117 -7.15 -17.05 -5.09
N VAL A 118 -6.66 -15.84 -4.86
CA VAL A 118 -6.21 -14.95 -5.93
C VAL A 118 -4.74 -15.24 -6.20
N VAL A 119 -4.44 -15.64 -7.43
CA VAL A 119 -3.07 -15.93 -7.88
C VAL A 119 -2.41 -14.65 -8.38
N PHE A 120 -1.23 -14.37 -7.84
CA PHE A 120 -0.29 -13.36 -8.28
C PHE A 120 0.93 -14.02 -8.91
N THR A 121 1.64 -13.28 -9.75
CA THR A 121 2.92 -13.69 -10.32
C THR A 121 4.01 -12.69 -9.97
N THR A 122 5.19 -13.17 -9.64
CA THR A 122 6.38 -12.32 -9.49
C THR A 122 6.69 -11.59 -10.81
N THR A 123 7.07 -10.32 -10.70
CA THR A 123 7.32 -9.43 -11.85
C THR A 123 8.79 -9.26 -12.20
N ARG A 124 9.68 -9.81 -11.37
CA ARG A 124 11.13 -9.81 -11.57
C ARG A 124 11.72 -11.08 -10.95
N GLU A 125 12.86 -11.50 -11.48
CA GLU A 125 13.68 -12.53 -10.85
C GLU A 125 14.28 -12.01 -9.54
N LEU A 126 14.37 -12.89 -8.55
CA LEU A 126 15.06 -12.68 -7.28
C LEU A 126 16.00 -13.87 -7.04
N VAL A 127 17.24 -13.61 -6.66
CA VAL A 127 18.16 -14.67 -6.24
C VAL A 127 18.41 -14.53 -4.75
N ILE A 128 17.99 -15.52 -3.97
CA ILE A 128 18.26 -15.57 -2.54
C ILE A 128 19.68 -16.09 -2.37
N ILE A 129 20.58 -15.21 -1.92
CA ILE A 129 22.00 -15.50 -1.77
C ILE A 129 22.24 -16.05 -0.36
N PRO A 130 22.82 -17.26 -0.20
CA PRO A 130 23.20 -17.75 1.11
C PRO A 130 24.32 -16.89 1.68
N CYS A 131 24.15 -16.43 2.92
CA CYS A 131 25.15 -15.64 3.62
C CYS A 131 25.31 -16.13 5.06
N GLU A 132 26.49 -15.88 5.61
CA GLU A 132 26.80 -16.08 7.03
C GLU A 132 27.47 -14.83 7.60
N LEU A 133 27.42 -14.67 8.92
CA LEU A 133 28.17 -13.62 9.60
C LEU A 133 29.65 -14.02 9.64
N THR A 134 30.51 -13.22 9.02
CA THR A 134 31.96 -13.49 8.91
C THR A 134 32.81 -12.48 9.65
N ALA A 135 32.29 -11.27 9.86
CA ALA A 135 32.99 -10.21 10.57
C ALA A 135 32.03 -9.39 11.43
N MET A 136 32.57 -8.80 12.47
CA MET A 136 31.85 -7.81 13.27
C MET A 136 32.81 -6.69 13.66
N ALA A 137 32.39 -5.45 13.47
CA ALA A 137 33.15 -4.28 13.88
C ALA A 137 32.26 -3.30 14.64
N VAL A 138 32.89 -2.47 15.45
CA VAL A 138 32.20 -1.40 16.19
C VAL A 138 32.81 -0.07 15.82
N ARG A 139 31.98 0.96 15.70
CA ARG A 139 32.43 2.32 15.43
C ARG A 139 31.74 3.25 16.42
N ALA A 140 32.56 3.99 17.16
CA ALA A 140 32.05 5.01 18.07
C ALA A 140 31.71 6.28 17.28
N GLY A 141 30.57 6.89 17.60
CA GLY A 141 30.17 8.20 17.13
C GLY A 141 31.19 9.25 17.58
N SER A 142 31.37 10.30 16.77
CA SER A 142 32.17 11.44 17.16
C SER A 142 31.56 12.72 16.61
N ALA A 143 31.48 13.73 17.48
CA ALA A 143 30.94 15.06 17.17
C ALA A 143 31.77 15.86 16.13
N GLY A 144 32.81 15.28 15.52
CA GLY A 144 33.75 15.98 14.63
C GLY A 144 34.35 15.15 13.48
N GLY A 145 33.79 13.98 13.15
CA GLY A 145 34.23 13.15 12.01
C GLY A 145 34.06 11.64 12.25
N GLU A 146 34.20 10.83 11.20
CA GLU A 146 34.10 9.38 11.32
C GLU A 146 35.37 8.79 11.94
N ARG A 147 35.23 8.06 13.06
CA ARG A 147 36.31 7.21 13.58
C ARG A 147 36.37 5.93 12.76
N PRO A 148 37.57 5.36 12.54
CA PRO A 148 37.68 4.06 11.89
C PRO A 148 36.95 3.00 12.73
N ALA A 149 36.26 2.09 12.04
CA ALA A 149 35.67 0.93 12.68
C ALA A 149 36.78 0.04 13.27
N VAL A 150 36.52 -0.54 14.44
CA VAL A 150 37.43 -1.46 15.13
C VAL A 150 36.90 -2.87 14.99
N ASP A 151 37.68 -3.75 14.38
CA ASP A 151 37.36 -5.17 14.23
C ASP A 151 37.23 -5.85 15.62
N ARG A 152 36.14 -6.60 15.79
CA ARG A 152 35.79 -7.38 16.98
C ARG A 152 35.48 -8.85 16.66
N THR A 153 35.79 -9.29 15.43
CA THR A 153 35.46 -10.62 14.93
C THR A 153 36.03 -11.73 15.82
N ASP A 154 37.30 -11.64 16.19
CA ASP A 154 37.95 -12.67 17.01
C ASP A 154 37.35 -12.76 18.41
N GLY A 155 36.93 -11.61 18.98
CA GLY A 155 36.24 -11.58 20.28
C GLY A 155 34.89 -12.30 20.25
N LEU A 156 34.12 -12.09 19.18
CA LEU A 156 32.85 -12.79 18.96
C LEU A 156 33.06 -14.29 18.74
N ALA A 157 34.06 -14.67 17.94
CA ALA A 157 34.39 -16.07 17.66
C ALA A 157 34.84 -16.83 18.92
N ASP A 158 35.56 -16.16 19.83
CA ASP A 158 35.96 -16.71 21.13
C ASP A 158 34.80 -16.81 22.15
N GLY A 159 33.58 -16.39 21.77
CA GLY A 159 32.42 -16.35 22.66
C GLY A 159 32.53 -15.30 23.77
N ARG A 160 33.45 -14.33 23.63
CA ARG A 160 33.54 -13.20 24.56
C ARG A 160 32.45 -12.20 24.20
N GLY A 161 31.72 -11.74 25.20
CA GLY A 161 30.78 -10.63 25.02
C GLY A 161 31.51 -9.41 24.45
N VAL A 162 30.97 -8.82 23.38
CA VAL A 162 31.54 -7.64 22.74
C VAL A 162 30.72 -6.41 23.15
N ALA A 163 31.39 -5.39 23.68
CA ALA A 163 30.78 -4.10 23.91
C ALA A 163 30.53 -3.41 22.55
N CYS A 164 29.27 -3.39 22.15
CA CYS A 164 28.78 -2.83 20.89
C CYS A 164 28.70 -1.30 20.88
N PHE A 165 28.42 -0.71 22.04
CA PHE A 165 28.20 0.73 22.24
C PHE A 165 29.01 1.22 23.44
N SER A 166 29.15 2.54 23.60
CA SER A 166 29.63 3.11 24.87
C SER A 166 28.62 2.92 26.00
N ASP A 167 29.07 3.05 27.25
CA ASP A 167 28.22 2.92 28.45
C ASP A 167 26.95 3.78 28.39
N VAL A 168 27.06 4.97 27.77
CA VAL A 168 25.92 5.78 27.33
C VAL A 168 26.02 5.91 25.80
N PRO A 169 25.18 5.23 25.02
CA PRO A 169 25.22 5.30 23.56
C PRO A 169 25.08 6.74 23.06
N GLN A 170 25.91 7.11 22.08
CA GLN A 170 25.87 8.42 21.42
C GLN A 170 25.33 8.29 20.00
N PRO A 171 24.71 9.35 19.44
CA PRO A 171 24.40 9.39 18.02
C PRO A 171 25.64 9.11 17.16
N GLY A 172 25.52 8.15 16.25
CA GLY A 172 26.61 7.70 15.38
C GLY A 172 27.43 6.53 15.92
N ASP A 173 27.19 6.06 17.15
CA ASP A 173 27.66 4.73 17.53
C ASP A 173 26.98 3.68 16.66
N CYS A 174 27.75 2.77 16.06
CA CYS A 174 27.19 1.71 15.24
C CYS A 174 27.96 0.40 15.40
N VAL A 175 27.21 -0.70 15.25
CA VAL A 175 27.73 -2.05 15.11
C VAL A 175 27.60 -2.43 13.64
N LEU A 176 28.66 -2.97 13.08
CA LEU A 176 28.73 -3.40 11.69
C LEU A 176 28.74 -4.93 11.67
N PHE A 177 27.78 -5.51 10.96
CA PHE A 177 27.68 -6.95 10.74
C PHE A 177 28.16 -7.27 9.32
N GLY A 178 29.34 -7.89 9.21
CA GLY A 178 29.95 -8.28 7.95
C GLY A 178 29.45 -9.63 7.50
N LEU A 179 28.70 -9.65 6.39
CA LEU A 179 28.19 -10.87 5.77
C LEU A 179 29.20 -11.44 4.76
N SER A 180 29.20 -12.75 4.56
CA SER A 180 30.07 -13.44 3.60
C SER A 180 29.85 -13.03 2.13
N ALA A 181 28.71 -12.43 1.82
CA ALA A 181 28.34 -11.99 0.48
C ALA A 181 27.38 -10.78 0.55
N ALA A 182 27.32 -10.02 -0.54
CA ALA A 182 26.25 -9.06 -0.75
C ALA A 182 24.92 -9.78 -0.90
N VAL A 183 23.88 -9.27 -0.24
CA VAL A 183 22.52 -9.85 -0.22
C VAL A 183 21.44 -8.85 -0.64
N PRO A 184 21.50 -8.28 -1.86
CA PRO A 184 20.50 -7.34 -2.34
C PRO A 184 19.09 -7.95 -2.36
N SER A 185 18.07 -7.17 -2.00
CA SER A 185 16.66 -7.59 -1.94
C SER A 185 16.37 -8.81 -1.04
N CYS A 186 17.28 -9.16 -0.12
CA CYS A 186 17.10 -10.28 0.79
C CYS A 186 16.57 -9.82 2.16
N LEU A 187 15.81 -10.69 2.81
CA LEU A 187 15.54 -10.58 4.24
C LEU A 187 16.73 -11.18 5.01
N VAL A 188 17.35 -10.40 5.90
CA VAL A 188 18.40 -10.87 6.80
C VAL A 188 17.83 -11.02 8.20
N ALA A 189 18.06 -12.17 8.81
CA ALA A 189 17.73 -12.45 10.19
C ALA A 189 18.99 -12.40 11.05
N LEU A 190 19.04 -11.46 11.99
CA LEU A 190 20.10 -11.34 12.98
C LEU A 190 19.60 -11.92 14.30
N ARG A 191 20.16 -13.07 14.68
CA ARG A 191 19.92 -13.68 15.98
C ARG A 191 20.92 -13.14 16.99
N LEU A 192 20.43 -12.41 17.98
CA LEU A 192 21.26 -11.70 18.93
C LEU A 192 21.06 -12.26 20.34
N ASP A 193 22.17 -12.57 21.00
CA ASP A 193 22.21 -13.04 22.37
C ASP A 193 23.12 -12.14 23.20
N PHE A 194 22.56 -11.52 24.23
CA PHE A 194 23.26 -10.62 25.14
C PHE A 194 22.50 -10.54 26.47
N PRO A 195 23.20 -10.23 27.59
CA PRO A 195 22.56 -10.09 28.89
C PRO A 195 21.55 -8.94 28.89
N VAL A 196 20.43 -9.13 29.60
CA VAL A 196 19.42 -8.09 29.81
C VAL A 196 20.03 -6.97 30.66
N ALA A 197 20.29 -5.82 30.06
CA ALA A 197 20.92 -4.67 30.73
C ALA A 197 20.33 -3.31 30.34
N GLY A 198 19.37 -3.27 29.40
CA GLY A 198 18.78 -2.03 28.93
C GLY A 198 17.73 -1.47 29.90
N HIS A 199 17.97 -0.26 30.39
CA HIS A 199 17.03 0.50 31.21
C HIS A 199 16.63 1.78 30.44
N GLY A 200 15.33 1.93 30.14
CA GLY A 200 14.77 3.18 29.62
C GLY A 200 14.67 3.32 28.09
N VAL A 201 14.93 2.27 27.31
CA VAL A 201 14.62 2.24 25.87
C VAL A 201 13.16 1.83 25.69
N ASP A 202 12.40 2.60 24.92
CA ASP A 202 11.06 2.21 24.46
C ASP A 202 11.19 1.11 23.41
N PRO A 203 10.71 -0.12 23.67
CA PRO A 203 10.83 -1.23 22.73
C PRO A 203 10.08 -1.01 21.40
N ASP A 204 9.04 -0.17 21.40
CA ASP A 204 8.24 0.11 20.21
C ASP A 204 8.86 1.23 19.35
N HIS A 205 9.77 2.02 19.94
CA HIS A 205 10.50 3.08 19.26
C HIS A 205 11.96 3.17 19.72
N PRO A 206 12.76 2.11 19.50
CA PRO A 206 14.15 2.12 19.90
C PRO A 206 14.93 3.15 19.08
N PRO A 207 15.94 3.83 19.66
CA PRO A 207 16.74 4.85 18.98
C PRO A 207 17.79 4.20 18.05
N LEU A 208 17.36 3.25 17.22
CA LEU A 208 18.20 2.46 16.33
C LEU A 208 17.71 2.60 14.89
N VAL A 209 18.64 2.62 13.96
CA VAL A 209 18.37 2.54 12.53
C VAL A 209 19.20 1.39 11.97
N TRP A 210 18.57 0.58 11.14
CA TRP A 210 19.26 -0.46 10.38
C TRP A 210 19.62 0.11 9.02
N GLU A 211 20.86 -0.06 8.61
CA GLU A 211 21.36 0.40 7.32
C GLU A 211 22.20 -0.69 6.66
N ALA A 212 22.25 -0.66 5.34
CA ALA A 212 23.09 -1.52 4.52
C ALA A 212 24.03 -0.67 3.67
N ARG A 213 25.22 -1.19 3.42
CA ARG A 213 26.21 -0.51 2.60
C ARG A 213 25.87 -0.64 1.11
N THR A 214 25.76 0.49 0.42
CA THR A 214 25.50 0.59 -1.02
C THR A 214 26.66 1.32 -1.70
N THR A 215 26.60 1.43 -3.03
CA THR A 215 27.55 2.22 -3.81
C THR A 215 27.50 3.71 -3.50
N GLU A 216 26.36 4.22 -3.02
CA GLU A 216 26.13 5.65 -2.76
C GLU A 216 26.34 6.02 -1.29
N GLY A 217 26.45 5.03 -0.40
CA GLY A 217 26.61 5.28 1.04
C GLY A 217 25.94 4.21 1.89
N TRP A 218 25.54 4.58 3.10
CA TRP A 218 24.65 3.77 3.91
C TRP A 218 23.21 4.09 3.51
N ALA A 219 22.41 3.06 3.24
CA ALA A 219 21.00 3.20 2.90
C ALA A 219 20.15 2.54 4.00
N PRO A 220 19.02 3.15 4.39
CA PRO A 220 18.16 2.60 5.43
C PRO A 220 17.54 1.28 4.97
N CYS A 221 17.48 0.34 5.90
CA CYS A 221 16.79 -0.92 5.75
C CYS A 221 15.41 -0.86 6.41
N THR A 222 14.45 -1.62 5.90
CA THR A 222 13.12 -1.74 6.51
C THR A 222 13.12 -2.87 7.54
N THR A 223 12.85 -2.56 8.81
CA THR A 223 12.71 -3.57 9.87
C THR A 223 11.35 -4.24 9.75
N GLU A 224 11.33 -5.56 9.51
CA GLU A 224 10.11 -6.37 9.49
C GLU A 224 9.66 -6.71 10.91
N ALA A 225 10.61 -7.06 11.78
CA ALA A 225 10.38 -7.36 13.18
C ALA A 225 11.65 -7.15 14.02
N ASP A 226 11.49 -6.70 15.26
CA ASP A 226 12.55 -6.65 16.26
C ASP A 226 12.10 -7.33 17.56
N GLY A 227 12.54 -8.58 17.77
CA GLY A 227 12.27 -9.33 19.00
C GLY A 227 13.10 -8.87 20.20
N THR A 228 14.18 -8.11 19.97
CA THR A 228 15.11 -7.66 21.00
C THR A 228 14.57 -6.46 21.78
N GLY A 229 13.59 -5.75 21.23
CA GLY A 229 13.01 -4.54 21.80
C GLY A 229 14.05 -3.44 21.95
N GLY A 230 14.87 -3.19 20.93
CA GLY A 230 15.96 -2.21 20.99
C GLY A 230 17.20 -2.68 21.76
N PHE A 231 17.59 -3.94 21.59
CA PHE A 231 18.67 -4.58 22.34
C PHE A 231 18.45 -4.68 23.86
N ASN A 232 17.20 -4.82 24.31
CA ASN A 232 16.86 -4.99 25.73
C ASN A 232 16.86 -6.47 26.17
N ARG A 233 16.62 -7.40 25.24
CA ARG A 233 16.59 -8.85 25.49
C ARG A 233 17.13 -9.64 24.29
N PRO A 234 17.57 -10.90 24.50
CA PRO A 234 17.85 -11.81 23.39
C PRO A 234 16.65 -11.93 22.46
N GLY A 235 16.91 -12.03 21.16
CA GLY A 235 15.87 -12.11 20.15
C GLY A 235 16.41 -12.04 18.72
N ASP A 236 15.48 -12.21 17.79
CA ASP A 236 15.78 -12.11 16.37
C ASP A 236 15.34 -10.73 15.85
N VAL A 237 16.16 -10.11 15.00
CA VAL A 237 15.82 -8.92 14.24
C VAL A 237 15.76 -9.30 12.76
N LEU A 238 14.65 -8.96 12.12
CA LEU A 238 14.38 -9.25 10.71
C LEU A 238 14.41 -7.95 9.92
N VAL A 239 15.31 -7.85 8.95
CA VAL A 239 15.60 -6.61 8.23
C VAL A 239 15.63 -6.85 6.72
N HIS A 240 14.83 -6.09 5.98
CA HIS A 240 14.87 -6.06 4.52
C HIS A 240 16.04 -5.23 4.03
N VAL A 241 16.95 -5.88 3.32
CA VAL A 241 18.13 -5.26 2.74
C VAL A 241 17.78 -4.67 1.37
N PRO A 242 18.19 -3.42 1.07
CA PRO A 242 17.92 -2.79 -0.22
C PRO A 242 18.51 -3.56 -1.39
N ASP A 243 17.94 -3.38 -2.58
CA ASP A 243 18.39 -4.00 -3.83
C ASP A 243 19.77 -3.50 -4.30
N THR A 244 20.26 -2.40 -3.73
CA THR A 244 21.55 -1.78 -4.00
C THR A 244 22.66 -2.19 -3.02
N HIS A 245 22.40 -3.17 -2.13
CA HIS A 245 23.40 -3.64 -1.17
C HIS A 245 24.61 -4.28 -1.87
N ILE A 246 25.81 -3.89 -1.44
CA ILE A 246 27.08 -4.36 -1.98
C ILE A 246 27.97 -4.94 -0.90
N ALA A 247 28.93 -5.76 -1.30
CA ALA A 247 30.04 -6.14 -0.45
C ALA A 247 30.99 -4.94 -0.33
N ALA A 248 31.39 -4.62 0.89
CA ALA A 248 32.33 -3.54 1.18
C ALA A 248 33.20 -3.92 2.37
N ALA A 249 34.45 -3.49 2.33
CA ALA A 249 35.39 -3.69 3.42
C ALA A 249 35.31 -2.53 4.41
N GLU A 250 35.18 -2.83 5.70
CA GLU A 250 35.08 -1.86 6.80
C GLU A 250 35.89 -2.37 8.00
N GLY A 251 36.66 -1.50 8.65
CA GLY A 251 37.48 -1.92 9.80
C GLY A 251 38.61 -2.90 9.47
N GLY A 252 38.98 -3.04 8.18
CA GLY A 252 40.11 -3.84 7.73
C GLY A 252 39.78 -5.26 7.25
N ARG A 253 38.50 -5.61 7.11
CA ARG A 253 38.01 -6.85 6.48
C ARG A 253 36.89 -6.54 5.49
#